data_AF-A0A1T5JHH8-F1
#
_entry.id   AF-A0A1T5JHH8-F1
#
_cell.length_a   1.000
_cell.length_b   1.000
_cell.length_c   1.000
_cell.angle_alpha   90.00
_cell.angle_beta   90.00
_cell.angle_gamma   90.00
#
_symmetry.space_group_name_H-M   'P 1'
#
loop_
_entity.id
_entity.type
_entity.pdbx_description
1 polymer ?
#
loop_
_entity_poly.entity_id
_entity_poly.type
_entity_poly.pdbx_seq_one_letter_code
_entity_poly.pdbx_strand_id
1 'polypeptide(L)'
;MLFIPLNEVSMIVFNKYTLFTLVFLLFSPLVRSQDTKKTLTAYFTEVRAGKYQSIPKNLFQPENAKTTLSLLSPYLKDSAAVVRAKAYAIVQLAGGTVRQDNLREDAVVKLVEGIKDRDSGNAGQALGYLTGFRKEDFTTVTKDTLLALLRRKTPHYDELIRLIGFLEIKQAQNDLRVLSQQSTALKKDRWSALLALARMDDSYAIESVMTRVKKLPVNDEVVYEIFPDLVYTRQRAVYDLLIEALNNDAKNCESANAEYDAKIPCAYRVMEMLAIAVANYPLTLDASGDINTKDYKAALTTVREWFKKNKEYTILKSNY
;
A
#
# COMPACT_ATOMS: atom_id res chain seq x y z
N MET A 1 29.40 17.04 -78.79
CA MET A 1 28.14 17.04 -78.01
C MET A 1 28.23 15.85 -77.07
N LEU A 2 28.57 16.11 -75.80
CA LEU A 2 29.00 15.09 -74.84
C LEU A 2 27.84 14.63 -73.96
N PHE A 3 27.74 13.31 -73.83
CA PHE A 3 26.82 12.54 -73.00
C PHE A 3 26.98 12.84 -71.49
N ILE A 4 25.87 12.85 -70.76
CA ILE A 4 25.81 12.88 -69.29
C ILE A 4 25.63 11.42 -68.80
N PRO A 5 26.50 10.88 -67.92
CA PRO A 5 26.26 9.58 -67.28
C PRO A 5 25.51 9.73 -65.94
N LEU A 6 24.67 8.73 -65.67
CA LEU A 6 23.94 8.50 -64.42
C LEU A 6 24.90 8.03 -63.31
N ASN A 7 24.88 8.69 -62.16
CA ASN A 7 25.64 8.29 -60.96
C ASN A 7 24.82 7.33 -60.06
N GLU A 8 25.38 6.13 -59.92
CA GLU A 8 25.53 5.23 -58.77
C GLU A 8 24.48 5.20 -57.63
N VAL A 9 23.86 4.02 -57.51
CA VAL A 9 23.13 3.54 -56.33
C VAL A 9 24.14 2.99 -55.32
N SER A 10 24.29 3.64 -54.17
CA SER A 10 25.11 3.15 -53.05
C SER A 10 24.46 1.93 -52.37
N MET A 11 25.00 0.74 -52.62
CA MET A 11 24.69 -0.47 -51.86
C MET A 11 25.18 -0.33 -50.41
N ILE A 12 24.24 -0.34 -49.45
CA ILE A 12 24.53 -0.45 -48.02
C ILE A 12 25.06 -1.87 -47.76
N VAL A 13 26.39 -1.99 -47.59
CA VAL A 13 27.04 -3.24 -47.19
C VAL A 13 26.78 -3.48 -45.71
N PHE A 14 25.82 -4.34 -45.38
CA PHE A 14 25.61 -4.82 -44.02
C PHE A 14 26.81 -5.67 -43.57
N ASN A 15 27.57 -5.15 -42.61
CA ASN A 15 28.71 -5.85 -42.01
C ASN A 15 28.22 -7.10 -41.24
N LYS A 16 28.84 -8.27 -41.49
CA LYS A 16 28.46 -9.56 -40.87
C LYS A 16 28.51 -9.53 -39.34
N TYR A 17 29.32 -8.64 -38.75
CA TYR A 17 29.41 -8.46 -37.29
C TYR A 17 28.19 -7.73 -36.70
N THR A 18 27.49 -6.90 -37.48
CA THR A 18 26.26 -6.21 -37.05
C THR A 18 25.07 -7.16 -36.99
N LEU A 19 25.04 -8.19 -37.85
CA LEU A 19 24.00 -9.22 -37.83
C LEU A 19 24.14 -10.15 -36.59
N PHE A 20 25.36 -10.50 -36.21
CA PHE A 20 25.62 -11.40 -35.08
C PHE A 20 25.31 -10.76 -33.72
N THR A 21 25.57 -9.46 -33.57
CA THR A 21 25.21 -8.68 -32.38
C THR A 21 23.71 -8.47 -32.24
N LEU A 22 22.99 -8.28 -33.36
CA LEU A 22 21.52 -8.17 -33.37
C LEU A 22 20.84 -9.49 -32.97
N VAL A 23 21.41 -10.63 -33.37
CA VAL A 23 20.89 -11.96 -33.00
C VAL A 23 21.08 -12.24 -31.50
N PHE A 24 22.22 -11.88 -30.90
CA PHE A 24 22.45 -12.08 -29.45
C PHE A 24 21.55 -11.21 -28.55
N LEU A 25 21.21 -10.00 -29.00
CA LEU A 25 20.27 -9.12 -28.29
C LEU A 25 18.83 -9.67 -28.28
N LEU A 26 18.44 -10.46 -29.29
CA LEU A 26 17.12 -11.08 -29.36
C LEU A 26 16.99 -12.37 -28.53
N PHE A 27 18.08 -13.06 -28.20
CA PHE A 27 18.03 -14.31 -27.42
C PHE A 27 17.95 -14.11 -25.90
N SER A 28 18.46 -12.99 -25.38
CA SER A 28 18.47 -12.70 -23.93
C SER A 28 17.09 -12.66 -23.26
N PRO A 29 16.01 -12.08 -23.85
CA PRO A 29 14.69 -12.07 -23.21
C PRO A 29 14.00 -13.44 -23.20
N LEU A 30 14.30 -14.32 -24.16
CA LEU A 30 13.62 -15.60 -24.30
C LEU A 30 14.03 -16.60 -23.21
N VAL A 31 15.33 -16.65 -22.88
CA VAL A 31 15.88 -17.54 -21.84
C VAL A 31 15.29 -17.20 -20.46
N ARG A 32 15.13 -15.91 -20.14
CA ARG A 32 14.57 -15.44 -18.85
C ARG A 32 13.10 -15.80 -18.66
N SER A 33 12.32 -15.75 -19.74
CA SER A 33 10.89 -16.09 -19.70
C SER A 33 10.67 -17.57 -19.37
N GLN A 34 11.50 -18.45 -19.92
CA GLN A 34 11.45 -19.88 -19.65
C GLN A 34 11.79 -20.21 -18.19
N ASP A 35 12.80 -19.55 -17.63
CA ASP A 35 13.20 -19.76 -16.23
C ASP A 35 12.12 -19.29 -15.23
N THR A 36 11.53 -18.12 -15.46
CA THR A 36 10.43 -17.59 -14.64
C THR A 36 9.22 -18.53 -14.66
N LYS A 37 8.84 -19.01 -15.85
CA LYS A 37 7.73 -19.96 -16.00
C LYS A 37 8.00 -21.29 -15.27
N LYS A 38 9.21 -21.83 -15.42
CA LYS A 38 9.62 -23.07 -14.73
C LYS A 38 9.57 -22.90 -13.21
N THR A 39 10.10 -21.78 -12.71
CA THR A 39 10.08 -21.45 -11.28
C THR A 39 8.65 -21.34 -10.74
N LEU A 40 7.78 -20.57 -11.41
CA LEU A 40 6.37 -20.44 -11.01
C LEU A 40 5.67 -21.80 -10.98
N THR A 41 5.87 -22.60 -12.02
CA THR A 41 5.23 -23.92 -12.13
C THR A 41 5.69 -24.84 -11.00
N ALA A 42 7.00 -24.91 -10.74
CA ALA A 42 7.54 -25.71 -9.65
C ALA A 42 7.01 -25.24 -8.29
N TYR A 43 7.05 -23.93 -8.03
CA TYR A 43 6.55 -23.36 -6.78
C TYR A 43 5.07 -23.70 -6.54
N PHE A 44 4.19 -23.49 -7.54
CA PHE A 44 2.77 -23.77 -7.36
C PHE A 44 2.42 -25.25 -7.34
N THR A 45 3.22 -26.13 -7.97
CA THR A 45 3.11 -27.58 -7.76
C THR A 45 3.36 -27.94 -6.31
N GLU A 46 4.39 -27.37 -5.68
CA GLU A 46 4.71 -27.62 -4.27
C GLU A 46 3.62 -27.05 -3.33
N VAL A 47 3.10 -25.85 -3.61
CA VAL A 47 1.97 -25.27 -2.87
C VAL A 47 0.73 -26.16 -2.94
N ARG A 48 0.41 -26.72 -4.12
CA ARG A 48 -0.70 -27.67 -4.28
C ARG A 48 -0.46 -28.98 -3.51
N ALA A 49 0.79 -29.39 -3.35
CA ALA A 49 1.18 -30.53 -2.53
C ALA A 49 1.20 -30.22 -1.01
N GLY A 50 0.75 -29.04 -0.59
CA GLY A 50 0.70 -28.65 0.82
C GLY A 50 2.05 -28.21 1.40
N LYS A 51 3.03 -27.91 0.56
CA LYS A 51 4.35 -27.43 1.00
C LYS A 51 4.39 -25.91 1.00
N TYR A 52 4.77 -25.32 2.12
CA TYR A 52 4.74 -23.86 2.34
C TYR A 52 6.14 -23.24 2.26
N GLN A 53 6.82 -23.44 1.15
CA GLN A 53 8.12 -22.83 0.91
C GLN A 53 8.00 -21.30 0.75
N SER A 54 9.09 -20.59 1.05
CA SER A 54 9.19 -19.15 0.78
C SER A 54 9.04 -18.88 -0.72
N ILE A 55 8.40 -17.76 -1.06
CA ILE A 55 8.27 -17.33 -2.46
C ILE A 55 9.68 -17.12 -3.04
N PRO A 56 10.03 -17.77 -4.17
CA PRO A 56 11.35 -17.61 -4.78
C PRO A 56 11.63 -16.14 -5.14
N LYS A 57 12.78 -15.62 -4.68
CA LYS A 57 13.15 -14.20 -4.84
C LYS A 57 13.20 -13.74 -6.29
N ASN A 58 13.58 -14.63 -7.21
CA ASN A 58 13.65 -14.30 -8.64
C ASN A 58 12.29 -13.91 -9.23
N LEU A 59 11.17 -14.37 -8.66
CA LEU A 59 9.83 -14.07 -9.19
C LEU A 59 9.44 -12.60 -9.03
N PHE A 60 9.99 -11.91 -8.03
CA PHE A 60 9.68 -10.52 -7.73
C PHE A 60 10.90 -9.60 -7.88
N GLN A 61 11.89 -10.04 -8.65
CA GLN A 61 12.94 -9.14 -9.15
C GLN A 61 12.36 -8.19 -10.22
N PRO A 62 12.77 -6.90 -10.25
CA PRO A 62 12.20 -5.92 -11.17
C PRO A 62 12.27 -6.32 -12.65
N GLU A 63 13.33 -7.00 -13.07
CA GLU A 63 13.53 -7.49 -14.43
C GLU A 63 12.57 -8.61 -14.84
N ASN A 64 12.01 -9.35 -13.87
CA ASN A 64 11.11 -10.48 -14.12
C ASN A 64 9.64 -10.11 -13.93
N ALA A 65 9.34 -8.97 -13.29
CA ALA A 65 7.99 -8.57 -12.91
C ALA A 65 6.96 -8.65 -14.06
N LYS A 66 7.29 -8.14 -15.25
CA LYS A 66 6.41 -8.22 -16.43
C LYS A 66 6.04 -9.67 -16.76
N THR A 67 7.04 -10.54 -16.83
CA THR A 67 6.86 -11.96 -17.12
C THR A 67 6.07 -12.65 -16.01
N THR A 68 6.45 -12.43 -14.74
CA THR A 68 5.76 -12.99 -13.58
C THR A 68 4.27 -12.62 -13.59
N LEU A 69 3.93 -11.33 -13.69
CA LEU A 69 2.55 -10.86 -13.69
C LEU A 69 1.72 -11.48 -14.81
N SER A 70 2.26 -11.57 -16.03
CA SER A 70 1.57 -12.21 -17.16
C SER A 70 1.29 -13.70 -16.94
N LEU A 71 2.22 -14.42 -16.31
CA LEU A 71 2.14 -15.87 -16.08
C LEU A 71 1.27 -16.25 -14.88
N LEU A 72 0.89 -15.30 -14.01
CA LEU A 72 0.10 -15.59 -12.80
C LEU A 72 -1.38 -15.87 -13.05
N SER A 73 -1.91 -15.49 -14.22
CA SER A 73 -3.34 -15.57 -14.54
C SER A 73 -4.01 -16.92 -14.24
N PRO A 74 -3.40 -18.09 -14.53
CA PRO A 74 -3.99 -19.39 -14.20
C PRO A 74 -4.07 -19.63 -12.69
N TYR A 75 -3.09 -19.17 -11.91
CA TYR A 75 -3.00 -19.40 -10.47
C TYR A 75 -3.95 -18.50 -9.68
N LEU A 76 -4.26 -17.31 -10.20
CA LEU A 76 -5.29 -16.41 -9.64
C LEU A 76 -6.71 -16.99 -9.77
N LYS A 77 -6.90 -17.98 -10.63
CA LYS A 77 -8.18 -18.69 -10.85
C LYS A 77 -8.15 -20.13 -10.38
N ASP A 78 -7.12 -20.52 -9.62
CA ASP A 78 -6.97 -21.90 -9.16
C ASP A 78 -8.11 -22.30 -8.22
N SER A 79 -8.50 -23.57 -8.29
CA SER A 79 -9.50 -24.15 -7.38
C SER A 79 -9.08 -24.06 -5.89
N ALA A 80 -7.79 -24.21 -5.57
CA ALA A 80 -7.30 -24.20 -4.21
C ALA A 80 -7.13 -22.76 -3.70
N ALA A 81 -7.76 -22.43 -2.56
CA ALA A 81 -7.68 -21.09 -1.96
C ALA A 81 -6.22 -20.68 -1.64
N VAL A 82 -5.42 -21.62 -1.11
CA VAL A 82 -4.00 -21.40 -0.81
C VAL A 82 -3.17 -21.02 -2.05
N VAL A 83 -3.48 -21.58 -3.22
CA VAL A 83 -2.79 -21.22 -4.47
C VAL A 83 -3.11 -19.79 -4.87
N ARG A 84 -4.40 -19.40 -4.82
CA ARG A 84 -4.82 -18.03 -5.11
C ARG A 84 -4.19 -17.02 -4.13
N ALA A 85 -4.17 -17.34 -2.82
CA ALA A 85 -3.53 -16.54 -1.78
C ALA A 85 -2.06 -16.24 -2.10
N LYS A 86 -1.29 -17.29 -2.46
CA LYS A 86 0.12 -17.15 -2.85
C LYS A 86 0.28 -16.40 -4.17
N ALA A 87 -0.65 -16.55 -5.12
CA ALA A 87 -0.63 -15.78 -6.35
C ALA A 87 -0.82 -14.28 -6.08
N TYR A 88 -1.77 -13.87 -5.23
CA TYR A 88 -1.93 -12.46 -4.83
C TYR A 88 -0.68 -11.90 -4.14
N ALA A 89 -0.02 -12.70 -3.29
CA ALA A 89 1.24 -12.30 -2.66
C ALA A 89 2.36 -12.05 -3.70
N ILE A 90 2.46 -12.90 -4.72
CA ILE A 90 3.44 -12.69 -5.80
C ILE A 90 3.05 -11.46 -6.64
N VAL A 91 1.76 -11.21 -6.90
CA VAL A 91 1.30 -9.98 -7.57
C VAL A 91 1.79 -8.75 -6.78
N GLN A 92 1.61 -8.74 -5.46
CA GLN A 92 2.06 -7.64 -4.61
C GLN A 92 3.57 -7.45 -4.66
N LEU A 93 4.35 -8.53 -4.54
CA LEU A 93 5.80 -8.44 -4.52
C LEU A 93 6.37 -8.00 -5.88
N ALA A 94 5.83 -8.54 -6.97
CA ALA A 94 6.28 -8.23 -8.33
C ALA A 94 5.82 -6.83 -8.80
N GLY A 95 4.63 -6.38 -8.39
CA GLY A 95 4.08 -5.07 -8.73
C GLY A 95 4.53 -3.94 -7.79
N GLY A 96 4.62 -4.20 -6.49
CA GLY A 96 4.90 -3.16 -5.49
C GLY A 96 6.36 -2.68 -5.47
N THR A 97 7.29 -3.44 -6.06
CA THR A 97 8.73 -3.14 -6.03
C THR A 97 9.27 -2.51 -7.32
N VAL A 98 8.45 -2.44 -8.38
CA VAL A 98 8.87 -1.94 -9.70
C VAL A 98 8.64 -0.45 -9.90
N ARG A 99 9.49 0.18 -10.71
CA ARG A 99 9.39 1.60 -11.05
C ARG A 99 8.42 1.87 -12.20
N GLN A 100 8.10 0.86 -13.00
CA GLN A 100 7.28 0.99 -14.20
C GLN A 100 5.80 1.07 -13.83
N ASP A 101 5.17 2.21 -14.12
CA ASP A 101 3.77 2.50 -13.76
C ASP A 101 2.80 1.48 -14.33
N ASN A 102 2.95 1.10 -15.60
CA ASN A 102 2.10 0.11 -16.27
C ASN A 102 2.14 -1.28 -15.60
N LEU A 103 3.25 -1.66 -14.97
CA LEU A 103 3.34 -2.93 -14.24
C LEU A 103 2.70 -2.83 -12.85
N ARG A 104 2.78 -1.66 -12.20
CA ARG A 104 2.07 -1.41 -10.94
C ARG A 104 0.55 -1.40 -11.17
N GLU A 105 0.10 -0.74 -12.23
CA GLU A 105 -1.31 -0.75 -12.65
C GLU A 105 -1.82 -2.18 -12.95
N ASP A 106 -1.06 -3.01 -13.67
CA ASP A 106 -1.44 -4.41 -13.92
C ASP A 106 -1.55 -5.22 -12.61
N ALA A 107 -0.68 -4.96 -11.64
CA ALA A 107 -0.77 -5.59 -10.32
C ALA A 107 -2.01 -5.11 -9.55
N VAL A 108 -2.30 -3.81 -9.54
CA VAL A 108 -3.52 -3.25 -8.94
C VAL A 108 -4.77 -3.86 -9.55
N VAL A 109 -4.85 -3.98 -10.88
CA VAL A 109 -5.99 -4.62 -11.57
C VAL A 109 -6.19 -6.06 -11.07
N LYS A 110 -5.11 -6.86 -11.00
CA LYS A 110 -5.21 -8.25 -10.53
C LYS A 110 -5.63 -8.36 -9.06
N LEU A 111 -5.16 -7.45 -8.20
CA LEU A 111 -5.53 -7.42 -6.78
C LEU A 111 -6.96 -6.92 -6.55
N VAL A 112 -7.44 -5.94 -7.33
CA VAL A 112 -8.84 -5.50 -7.31
C VAL A 112 -9.78 -6.62 -7.73
N GLU A 113 -9.41 -7.44 -8.73
CA GLU A 113 -10.14 -8.67 -9.03
C GLU A 113 -10.06 -9.68 -7.88
N GLY A 114 -8.95 -9.72 -7.14
CA GLY A 114 -8.78 -10.56 -5.95
C GLY A 114 -9.71 -10.23 -4.78
N ILE A 115 -10.21 -8.99 -4.68
CA ILE A 115 -11.25 -8.63 -3.68
C ILE A 115 -12.54 -9.45 -3.90
N LYS A 116 -12.76 -9.96 -5.12
CA LYS A 116 -13.92 -10.77 -5.49
C LYS A 116 -13.68 -12.27 -5.29
N ASP A 117 -12.57 -12.67 -4.67
CA ASP A 117 -12.30 -14.08 -4.37
C ASP A 117 -13.42 -14.66 -3.50
N ARG A 118 -13.78 -15.91 -3.79
CA ARG A 118 -14.77 -16.68 -3.04
C ARG A 118 -14.33 -17.02 -1.61
N ASP A 119 -13.02 -17.03 -1.37
CA ASP A 119 -12.43 -17.16 -0.05
C ASP A 119 -12.28 -15.75 0.57
N SER A 120 -12.97 -15.51 1.69
CA SER A 120 -12.95 -14.20 2.32
C SER A 120 -11.56 -13.84 2.85
N GLY A 121 -10.74 -14.81 3.27
CA GLY A 121 -9.36 -14.56 3.70
C GLY A 121 -8.52 -14.00 2.55
N ASN A 122 -8.62 -14.62 1.38
CA ASN A 122 -7.96 -14.14 0.16
C ASN A 122 -8.44 -12.73 -0.25
N ALA A 123 -9.74 -12.48 -0.18
CA ALA A 123 -10.31 -11.18 -0.52
C ALA A 123 -9.74 -10.06 0.37
N GLY A 124 -9.65 -10.30 1.68
CA GLY A 124 -9.06 -9.36 2.63
C GLY A 124 -7.55 -9.19 2.41
N GLN A 125 -6.84 -10.29 2.13
CA GLN A 125 -5.41 -10.22 1.80
C GLN A 125 -5.14 -9.38 0.54
N ALA A 126 -5.93 -9.58 -0.52
CA ALA A 126 -5.81 -8.81 -1.75
C ALA A 126 -6.08 -7.31 -1.52
N LEU A 127 -7.09 -7.01 -0.69
CA LEU A 127 -7.42 -5.65 -0.29
C LEU A 127 -6.30 -5.00 0.53
N GLY A 128 -5.72 -5.72 1.50
CA GLY A 128 -4.58 -5.26 2.29
C GLY A 128 -3.35 -4.98 1.43
N TYR A 129 -3.09 -5.77 0.38
CA TYR A 129 -1.99 -5.50 -0.54
C TYR A 129 -2.15 -4.21 -1.34
N LEU A 130 -3.38 -3.80 -1.64
CA LEU A 130 -3.64 -2.55 -2.35
C LEU A 130 -3.18 -1.30 -1.59
N THR A 131 -3.06 -1.35 -0.26
CA THR A 131 -2.59 -0.21 0.55
C THR A 131 -1.10 0.11 0.33
N GLY A 132 -0.34 -0.84 -0.24
CA GLY A 132 1.07 -0.65 -0.60
C GLY A 132 1.31 0.06 -1.94
N PHE A 133 0.26 0.34 -2.72
CA PHE A 133 0.37 1.04 -4.00
C PHE A 133 0.11 2.53 -3.88
N ARG A 134 0.62 3.30 -4.85
CA ARG A 134 0.43 4.75 -4.92
C ARG A 134 -0.95 5.05 -5.49
N LYS A 135 -1.52 6.22 -5.17
CA LYS A 135 -2.85 6.61 -5.68
C LYS A 135 -2.91 6.63 -7.22
N GLU A 136 -1.79 6.96 -7.85
CA GLU A 136 -1.65 7.06 -9.30
C GLU A 136 -1.66 5.69 -9.98
N ASP A 137 -1.37 4.60 -9.26
CA ASP A 137 -1.41 3.23 -9.78
C ASP A 137 -2.86 2.73 -9.97
N PHE A 138 -3.85 3.47 -9.45
CA PHE A 138 -5.27 3.15 -9.57
C PHE A 138 -5.90 3.94 -10.72
N THR A 139 -6.05 3.27 -11.85
CA THR A 139 -6.75 3.80 -13.02
C THR A 139 -8.23 4.06 -12.74
N THR A 140 -8.88 4.89 -13.56
CA THR A 140 -10.34 5.13 -13.48
C THR A 140 -11.15 3.83 -13.46
N VAL A 141 -10.77 2.84 -14.28
CA VAL A 141 -11.44 1.53 -14.35
C VAL A 141 -11.37 0.78 -13.02
N THR A 142 -10.22 0.82 -12.34
CA THR A 142 -10.06 0.17 -11.03
C THR A 142 -10.86 0.91 -9.95
N LYS A 143 -10.89 2.25 -9.98
CA LYS A 143 -11.70 3.06 -9.06
C LYS A 143 -13.21 2.83 -9.24
N ASP A 144 -13.68 2.70 -10.48
CA ASP A 144 -15.08 2.36 -10.77
C ASP A 144 -15.44 0.96 -10.26
N THR A 145 -14.51 0.01 -10.36
CA THR A 145 -14.69 -1.32 -9.79
C THR A 145 -14.80 -1.28 -8.27
N LEU A 146 -13.91 -0.54 -7.59
CA LEU A 146 -13.98 -0.34 -6.13
C LEU A 146 -15.29 0.33 -5.70
N LEU A 147 -15.77 1.32 -6.45
CA LEU A 147 -17.06 1.96 -6.20
C LEU A 147 -18.23 0.97 -6.34
N ALA A 148 -18.19 0.08 -7.33
CA ALA A 148 -19.19 -0.96 -7.48
C ALA A 148 -19.15 -1.96 -6.31
N LEU A 149 -17.96 -2.32 -5.82
CA LEU A 149 -17.80 -3.20 -4.65
C LEU A 149 -18.32 -2.53 -3.37
N LEU A 150 -18.11 -1.21 -3.19
CA LEU A 150 -18.67 -0.44 -2.08
C LEU A 150 -20.20 -0.57 -2.03
N ARG A 151 -20.86 -0.43 -3.17
CA ARG A 151 -22.33 -0.48 -3.25
C ARG A 151 -22.89 -1.88 -3.03
N ARG A 152 -22.09 -2.91 -3.31
CA ARG A 152 -22.44 -4.32 -3.10
C ARG A 152 -22.20 -4.81 -1.67
N LYS A 153 -21.49 -4.04 -0.83
CA LYS A 153 -21.14 -4.41 0.55
C LYS A 153 -20.37 -5.72 0.64
N THR A 154 -19.25 -5.80 -0.06
CA THR A 154 -18.38 -6.99 -0.07
C THR A 154 -17.73 -7.25 1.30
N PRO A 155 -17.22 -8.48 1.55
CA PRO A 155 -16.40 -8.76 2.73
C PRO A 155 -15.26 -7.74 2.93
N HIS A 156 -14.82 -7.57 4.19
CA HIS A 156 -13.82 -6.56 4.59
C HIS A 156 -14.24 -5.14 4.22
N TYR A 157 -15.52 -4.86 4.41
CA TYR A 157 -16.17 -3.65 3.93
C TYR A 157 -15.54 -2.37 4.48
N ASP A 158 -15.15 -2.39 5.76
CA ASP A 158 -14.52 -1.27 6.43
C ASP A 158 -13.13 -0.93 5.87
N GLU A 159 -12.34 -1.93 5.49
CA GLU A 159 -11.05 -1.75 4.82
C GLU A 159 -11.25 -1.18 3.41
N LEU A 160 -12.27 -1.65 2.68
CA LEU A 160 -12.60 -1.15 1.35
C LEU A 160 -13.02 0.32 1.41
N ILE A 161 -13.84 0.69 2.40
CA ILE A 161 -14.22 2.08 2.66
C ILE A 161 -12.99 2.97 2.87
N ARG A 162 -12.02 2.50 3.66
CA ARG A 162 -10.78 3.25 3.88
C ARG A 162 -9.91 3.31 2.62
N LEU A 163 -9.82 2.25 1.83
CA LEU A 163 -9.14 2.33 0.52
C LEU A 163 -9.79 3.38 -0.39
N ILE A 164 -11.12 3.45 -0.41
CA ILE A 164 -11.87 4.46 -1.19
C ILE A 164 -11.57 5.88 -0.70
N GLY A 165 -11.48 6.09 0.62
CA GLY A 165 -11.08 7.37 1.21
C GLY A 165 -9.64 7.75 0.86
N PHE A 166 -8.71 6.79 0.89
CA PHE A 166 -7.32 6.98 0.45
C PHE A 166 -7.23 7.44 -0.99
N LEU A 167 -7.94 6.77 -1.88
CA LEU A 167 -7.96 7.04 -3.32
C LEU A 167 -8.78 8.28 -3.72
N GLU A 168 -9.44 8.90 -2.74
CA GLU A 168 -10.27 10.09 -2.88
C GLU A 168 -11.33 9.96 -3.99
N ILE A 169 -12.00 8.81 -4.07
CA ILE A 169 -13.03 8.53 -5.07
C ILE A 169 -14.26 9.38 -4.76
N LYS A 170 -14.32 10.58 -5.36
CA LYS A 170 -15.35 11.60 -5.05
C LYS A 170 -16.77 11.10 -5.28
N GLN A 171 -16.97 10.20 -6.25
CA GLN A 171 -18.25 9.56 -6.54
C GLN A 171 -18.82 8.75 -5.35
N ALA A 172 -17.98 8.33 -4.41
CA ALA A 172 -18.38 7.59 -3.22
C ALA A 172 -18.81 8.51 -2.05
N GLN A 173 -18.57 9.83 -2.09
CA GLN A 173 -18.78 10.69 -0.92
C GLN A 173 -20.22 10.66 -0.40
N ASN A 174 -21.23 10.67 -1.28
CA ASN A 174 -22.62 10.61 -0.83
C ASN A 174 -22.96 9.24 -0.22
N ASP A 175 -22.51 8.15 -0.83
CA ASP A 175 -22.69 6.79 -0.31
C ASP A 175 -22.07 6.68 1.10
N LEU A 176 -20.87 7.24 1.30
CA LEU A 176 -20.17 7.26 2.58
C LEU A 176 -20.84 8.16 3.62
N ARG A 177 -21.37 9.34 3.23
CA ARG A 177 -22.11 10.22 4.16
C ARG A 177 -23.35 9.53 4.67
N VAL A 178 -24.15 8.92 3.79
CA VAL A 178 -25.33 8.13 4.17
C VAL A 178 -24.91 7.00 5.11
N LEU A 179 -23.89 6.22 4.75
CA LEU A 179 -23.40 5.11 5.55
C LEU A 179 -22.97 5.56 6.95
N SER A 180 -22.24 6.68 7.08
CA SER A 180 -21.75 7.20 8.37
C SER A 180 -22.88 7.51 9.38
N GLN A 181 -24.05 7.90 8.87
CA GLN A 181 -25.21 8.33 9.66
C GLN A 181 -26.24 7.20 9.84
N GLN A 182 -26.18 6.15 9.02
CA GLN A 182 -27.15 5.06 9.03
C GLN A 182 -27.10 4.25 10.34
N SER A 183 -28.17 4.31 11.14
CA SER A 183 -28.24 3.61 12.44
C SER A 183 -28.20 2.09 12.32
N THR A 184 -28.67 1.53 11.20
CA THR A 184 -28.67 0.08 10.92
C THR A 184 -27.35 -0.46 10.40
N ALA A 185 -26.37 0.40 10.08
CA ALA A 185 -25.04 -0.02 9.67
C ALA A 185 -24.17 -0.42 10.87
N LEU A 186 -23.21 -1.32 10.65
CA LEU A 186 -22.28 -1.74 11.69
C LEU A 186 -21.45 -0.54 12.18
N LYS A 187 -21.16 -0.49 13.49
CA LYS A 187 -20.39 0.61 14.08
C LYS A 187 -19.02 0.81 13.40
N LYS A 188 -18.34 -0.31 13.06
CA LYS A 188 -17.06 -0.32 12.35
C LYS A 188 -17.18 0.36 10.98
N ASP A 189 -18.19 -0.01 10.18
CA ASP A 189 -18.42 0.57 8.85
C ASP A 189 -18.73 2.06 8.91
N ARG A 190 -19.55 2.47 9.88
CA ARG A 190 -19.89 3.88 10.10
C ARG A 190 -18.65 4.69 10.47
N TRP A 191 -17.79 4.13 11.31
CA TRP A 191 -16.53 4.75 11.71
C TRP A 191 -15.57 4.86 10.52
N SER A 192 -15.36 3.78 9.77
CA SER A 192 -14.55 3.80 8.55
C SER A 192 -15.07 4.80 7.52
N ALA A 193 -16.38 4.96 7.38
CA ALA A 193 -16.98 5.97 6.50
C ALA A 193 -16.64 7.40 6.93
N LEU A 194 -16.69 7.69 8.24
CA LEU A 194 -16.25 8.98 8.78
C LEU A 194 -14.76 9.22 8.54
N LEU A 195 -13.91 8.22 8.79
CA LEU A 195 -12.48 8.34 8.54
C LEU A 195 -12.17 8.58 7.06
N ALA A 196 -12.84 7.84 6.17
CA ALA A 196 -12.68 8.01 4.72
C ALA A 196 -13.12 9.40 4.26
N LEU A 197 -14.27 9.90 4.75
CA LEU A 197 -14.73 11.25 4.48
C LEU A 197 -13.78 12.32 5.02
N ALA A 198 -13.30 12.17 6.25
CA ALA A 198 -12.32 13.06 6.85
C ALA A 198 -11.03 13.08 6.03
N ARG A 199 -10.56 11.92 5.54
CA ARG A 199 -9.41 11.85 4.64
C ARG A 199 -9.63 12.59 3.31
N MET A 200 -10.86 12.62 2.82
CA MET A 200 -11.26 13.35 1.62
C MET A 200 -11.57 14.84 1.86
N ASP A 201 -11.11 15.40 2.98
CA ASP A 201 -11.30 16.80 3.40
C ASP A 201 -12.78 17.18 3.64
N ASP A 202 -13.64 16.24 4.05
CA ASP A 202 -15.04 16.54 4.43
C ASP A 202 -15.11 17.14 5.85
N SER A 203 -15.45 18.42 5.96
CA SER A 203 -15.43 19.16 7.23
C SER A 203 -16.33 18.57 8.32
N TYR A 204 -17.53 18.09 7.96
CA TYR A 204 -18.45 17.47 8.93
C TYR A 204 -17.84 16.19 9.51
N ALA A 205 -17.23 15.36 8.66
CA ALA A 205 -16.58 14.15 9.11
C ALA A 205 -15.36 14.43 10.00
N ILE A 206 -14.54 15.45 9.64
CA ILE A 206 -13.41 15.90 10.47
C ILE A 206 -13.91 16.32 11.86
N GLU A 207 -14.91 17.19 11.93
CA GLU A 207 -15.48 17.66 13.20
C GLU A 207 -16.07 16.50 14.02
N SER A 208 -16.75 15.57 13.36
CA SER A 208 -17.34 14.38 14.00
C SER A 208 -16.29 13.45 14.60
N VAL A 209 -15.18 13.21 13.88
CA VAL A 209 -14.03 12.44 14.38
C VAL A 209 -13.42 13.15 15.59
N MET A 210 -13.10 14.45 15.45
CA MET A 210 -12.47 15.24 16.52
C MET A 210 -13.34 15.29 17.79
N THR A 211 -14.65 15.48 17.65
CA THR A 211 -15.59 15.56 18.77
C THR A 211 -15.66 14.25 19.57
N ARG A 212 -15.54 13.10 18.89
CA ARG A 212 -15.54 11.80 19.55
C ARG A 212 -14.22 11.55 20.26
N VAL A 213 -13.11 11.81 19.59
CA VAL A 213 -11.78 11.47 20.07
C VAL A 213 -11.35 12.36 21.24
N LYS A 214 -11.65 13.67 21.21
CA LYS A 214 -11.30 14.60 22.29
C LYS A 214 -11.91 14.25 23.65
N LYS A 215 -12.91 13.38 23.69
CA LYS A 215 -13.57 12.92 24.92
C LYS A 215 -12.91 11.67 25.51
N LEU A 216 -12.02 11.02 24.77
CA LEU A 216 -11.38 9.78 25.18
C LEU A 216 -10.10 10.09 25.99
N PRO A 217 -9.82 9.33 27.06
CA PRO A 217 -8.55 9.43 27.76
C PRO A 217 -7.41 8.89 26.90
N VAL A 218 -6.24 9.53 26.94
CA VAL A 218 -5.05 8.98 26.27
C VAL A 218 -4.49 7.84 27.14
N ASN A 219 -4.67 6.60 26.68
CA ASN A 219 -4.25 5.34 27.30
C ASN A 219 -3.93 4.29 26.21
N ASP A 220 -3.56 3.07 26.60
CA ASP A 220 -3.23 1.99 25.65
C ASP A 220 -4.34 1.74 24.62
N GLU A 221 -5.58 1.55 25.06
CA GLU A 221 -6.72 1.24 24.18
C GLU A 221 -6.87 2.31 23.09
N VAL A 222 -6.83 3.59 23.47
CA VAL A 222 -6.96 4.69 22.51
C VAL A 222 -5.75 4.78 21.58
N VAL A 223 -4.56 4.57 22.11
CA VAL A 223 -3.33 4.63 21.32
C VAL A 223 -3.26 3.48 20.32
N TYR A 224 -3.67 2.26 20.67
CA TYR A 224 -3.60 1.11 19.77
C TYR A 224 -4.78 1.03 18.80
N GLU A 225 -6.00 1.36 19.24
CA GLU A 225 -7.20 1.14 18.44
C GLU A 225 -7.68 2.41 17.71
N ILE A 226 -7.43 3.60 18.26
CA ILE A 226 -8.00 4.85 17.72
C ILE A 226 -6.93 5.69 17.01
N PHE A 227 -5.74 5.87 17.57
CA PHE A 227 -4.74 6.75 16.98
C PHE A 227 -4.27 6.33 15.56
N PRO A 228 -4.16 5.04 15.19
CA PRO A 228 -3.87 4.66 13.81
C PRO A 228 -4.94 5.14 12.83
N ASP A 229 -6.20 5.15 13.24
CA ASP A 229 -7.32 5.67 12.43
C ASP A 229 -7.22 7.19 12.25
N LEU A 230 -6.75 7.90 13.28
CA LEU A 230 -6.49 9.34 13.22
C LEU A 230 -5.37 9.68 12.24
N VAL A 231 -4.25 8.97 12.33
CA VAL A 231 -3.10 9.12 11.41
C VAL A 231 -3.55 8.93 9.97
N TYR A 232 -4.39 7.91 9.72
CA TYR A 232 -4.96 7.63 8.41
C TYR A 232 -5.78 8.82 7.84
N THR A 233 -6.37 9.70 8.64
CA THR A 233 -7.13 10.84 8.09
C THR A 233 -6.26 11.86 7.36
N ARG A 234 -4.95 11.96 7.69
CA ARG A 234 -4.02 12.98 7.17
C ARG A 234 -4.51 14.42 7.36
N GLN A 235 -5.33 14.67 8.37
CA GLN A 235 -5.92 15.98 8.64
C GLN A 235 -5.11 16.77 9.67
N ARG A 236 -4.82 18.04 9.37
CA ARG A 236 -4.01 18.90 10.24
C ARG A 236 -4.55 18.99 11.67
N ALA A 237 -5.85 19.24 11.81
CA ALA A 237 -6.50 19.32 13.12
C ALA A 237 -6.37 18.02 13.94
N VAL A 238 -6.35 16.87 13.27
CA VAL A 238 -6.15 15.56 13.90
C VAL A 238 -4.70 15.39 14.34
N TYR A 239 -3.73 15.82 13.53
CA TYR A 239 -2.31 15.74 13.87
C TYR A 239 -1.93 16.70 14.98
N ASP A 240 -2.54 17.88 15.05
CA ASP A 240 -2.34 18.81 16.16
C ASP A 240 -2.78 18.16 17.49
N LEU A 241 -3.89 17.41 17.51
CA LEU A 241 -4.30 16.61 18.68
C LEU A 241 -3.30 15.49 19.02
N LEU A 242 -2.75 14.81 18.01
CA LEU A 242 -1.69 13.82 18.24
C LEU A 242 -0.43 14.49 18.82
N ILE A 243 -0.07 15.69 18.36
CA ILE A 243 1.07 16.44 18.89
C ILE A 243 0.80 16.89 20.34
N GLU A 244 -0.44 17.24 20.70
CA GLU A 244 -0.81 17.46 22.11
C GLU A 244 -0.57 16.19 22.95
N ALA A 245 -1.01 15.02 22.45
CA ALA A 245 -0.77 13.74 23.12
C ALA A 245 0.73 13.38 23.19
N LEU A 246 1.51 13.69 22.15
CA LEU A 246 2.97 13.52 22.12
C LEU A 246 3.66 14.35 23.22
N ASN A 247 3.14 15.53 23.55
CA ASN A 247 3.68 16.42 24.58
C ASN A 247 3.17 16.08 26.00
N ASN A 248 2.34 15.05 26.16
CA ASN A 248 1.85 14.59 27.45
C ASN A 248 2.80 13.56 28.07
N ASP A 249 3.18 13.75 29.34
CA ASP A 249 4.07 12.85 30.10
C ASP A 249 3.31 11.88 31.03
N ALA A 250 1.98 11.89 31.00
CA ALA A 250 1.16 10.98 31.78
C ALA A 250 1.45 9.52 31.41
N LYS A 251 1.75 8.70 32.43
CA LYS A 251 2.10 7.29 32.29
C LYS A 251 0.85 6.42 32.26
N ASN A 252 0.10 6.49 31.17
CA ASN A 252 -1.16 5.78 30.99
C ASN A 252 -1.07 4.59 30.03
N CYS A 253 0.12 4.32 29.48
CA CYS A 253 0.35 3.22 28.55
C CYS A 253 1.27 2.15 29.17
N GLU A 254 1.17 0.90 28.73
CA GLU A 254 2.05 -0.18 29.15
C GLU A 254 3.36 -0.21 28.36
N SER A 255 4.42 -0.66 29.04
CA SER A 255 5.69 -1.00 28.43
C SER A 255 5.53 -2.13 27.40
N ALA A 256 6.23 -2.01 26.27
CA ALA A 256 6.32 -3.08 25.26
C ALA A 256 7.12 -4.30 25.76
N ASN A 257 7.96 -4.09 26.78
CA ASN A 257 8.80 -5.15 27.34
C ASN A 257 7.97 -5.99 28.31
N ALA A 258 7.68 -7.23 27.93
CA ALA A 258 6.91 -8.18 28.74
C ALA A 258 7.60 -8.55 30.08
N GLU A 259 8.91 -8.33 30.20
CA GLU A 259 9.66 -8.54 31.45
C GLU A 259 9.58 -7.32 32.40
N TYR A 260 9.04 -6.20 31.92
CA TYR A 260 8.98 -4.96 32.67
C TYR A 260 7.56 -4.37 32.62
N ASP A 261 6.74 -4.84 33.56
CA ASP A 261 5.38 -4.35 33.79
C ASP A 261 5.44 -2.96 34.45
N ALA A 262 5.58 -1.93 33.60
CA ALA A 262 5.66 -0.55 34.04
C ALA A 262 4.89 0.36 33.09
N LYS A 263 4.19 1.31 33.71
CA LYS A 263 3.52 2.38 33.00
C LYS A 263 4.52 3.36 32.41
N ILE A 264 4.33 3.68 31.13
CA ILE A 264 5.12 4.62 30.34
C ILE A 264 4.24 5.71 29.73
N PRO A 265 4.83 6.86 29.34
CA PRO A 265 4.12 7.86 28.54
C PRO A 265 3.65 7.27 27.20
N CYS A 266 2.37 7.47 26.89
CA CYS A 266 1.80 7.11 25.60
C CYS A 266 2.47 7.85 24.42
N ALA A 267 3.14 8.97 24.70
CA ALA A 267 3.90 9.76 23.75
C ALA A 267 4.92 8.95 22.92
N TYR A 268 5.49 7.86 23.46
CA TYR A 268 6.41 7.01 22.69
C TYR A 268 5.73 6.34 21.48
N ARG A 269 4.46 5.93 21.63
CA ARG A 269 3.69 5.35 20.53
C ARG A 269 3.25 6.39 19.52
N VAL A 270 2.83 7.55 20.01
CA VAL A 270 2.49 8.69 19.15
C VAL A 270 3.69 9.11 18.29
N MET A 271 4.89 9.10 18.87
CA MET A 271 6.14 9.37 18.17
C MET A 271 6.38 8.42 16.98
N GLU A 272 6.13 7.12 17.15
CA GLU A 272 6.25 6.12 16.08
C GLU A 272 5.20 6.37 14.98
N MET A 273 3.95 6.61 15.39
CA MET A 273 2.83 6.84 14.48
C MET A 273 2.96 8.10 13.61
N LEU A 274 3.55 9.17 14.14
CA LEU A 274 3.76 10.40 13.35
C LEU A 274 4.87 10.23 12.30
N ALA A 275 5.83 9.33 12.52
CA ALA A 275 6.98 9.15 11.65
C ALA A 275 6.60 8.68 10.23
N ILE A 276 5.53 7.87 10.11
CA ILE A 276 5.06 7.36 8.81
C ILE A 276 4.36 8.40 7.94
N ALA A 277 4.16 9.60 8.47
CA ALA A 277 3.17 10.54 7.98
C ALA A 277 3.65 11.97 7.81
N VAL A 278 4.69 12.37 8.53
CA VAL A 278 5.18 13.75 8.57
C VAL A 278 6.42 13.86 7.70
N ALA A 279 6.43 14.79 6.76
CA ALA A 279 7.58 15.02 5.90
C ALA A 279 8.77 15.56 6.72
N ASN A 280 9.99 15.13 6.38
CA ASN A 280 11.23 15.54 7.05
C ASN A 280 11.22 15.28 8.56
N TYR A 281 10.54 14.22 9.00
CA TYR A 281 10.53 13.78 10.39
C TYR A 281 11.96 13.55 10.91
N PRO A 282 12.30 13.94 12.15
CA PRO A 282 13.70 13.99 12.61
C PRO A 282 14.29 12.62 12.95
N LEU A 283 13.49 11.55 12.92
CA LEU A 283 13.93 10.19 13.22
C LEU A 283 13.83 9.32 11.97
N THR A 284 14.76 8.38 11.84
CA THR A 284 14.75 7.38 10.76
C THR A 284 14.00 6.14 11.20
N LEU A 285 13.31 5.53 10.24
CA LEU A 285 12.68 4.22 10.41
C LEU A 285 13.61 3.12 9.88
N ASP A 286 13.55 1.95 10.49
CA ASP A 286 14.23 0.75 9.99
C ASP A 286 13.40 0.02 8.92
N ALA A 287 13.80 -1.22 8.59
CA ALA A 287 13.12 -2.02 7.58
C ALA A 287 11.76 -2.58 8.03
N SER A 288 11.50 -2.69 9.34
CA SER A 288 10.16 -3.03 9.86
C SER A 288 9.24 -1.82 9.97
N GLY A 289 9.80 -0.61 9.87
CA GLY A 289 9.06 0.63 10.00
C GLY A 289 9.08 1.20 11.42
N ASP A 290 9.92 0.65 12.29
CA ASP A 290 10.10 1.10 13.67
C ASP A 290 11.15 2.20 13.74
N ILE A 291 11.10 3.03 14.78
CA ILE A 291 12.11 4.07 14.98
C ILE A 291 13.46 3.41 15.27
N ASN A 292 14.46 3.71 14.45
CA ASN A 292 15.82 3.22 14.62
C ASN A 292 16.54 4.00 15.73
N THR A 293 16.26 3.65 16.99
CA THR A 293 16.93 4.24 18.17
C THR A 293 17.13 3.20 19.27
N LYS A 294 18.18 3.41 20.08
CA LYS A 294 18.39 2.69 21.34
C LYS A 294 17.98 3.52 22.56
N ASP A 295 17.78 4.83 22.40
CA ASP A 295 17.38 5.76 23.45
C ASP A 295 16.06 6.43 23.06
N TYR A 296 14.96 5.81 23.47
CA TYR A 296 13.61 6.31 23.21
C TYR A 296 13.35 7.66 23.90
N LYS A 297 13.96 7.91 25.06
CA LYS A 297 13.78 9.15 25.81
C LYS A 297 14.43 10.33 25.09
N ALA A 298 15.64 10.13 24.58
CA ALA A 298 16.31 11.11 23.73
C ALA A 298 15.52 11.33 22.43
N ALA A 299 15.08 10.25 21.77
CA ALA A 299 14.29 10.32 20.53
C ALA A 299 12.99 11.14 20.72
N LEU A 300 12.25 10.90 21.80
CA LEU A 300 11.03 11.64 22.12
C LEU A 300 11.31 13.13 22.34
N THR A 301 12.42 13.45 23.02
CA THR A 301 12.87 14.83 23.25
C THR A 301 13.17 15.52 21.91
N THR A 302 13.92 14.86 21.03
CA THR A 302 14.23 15.36 19.67
C THR A 302 12.96 15.66 18.87
N VAL A 303 11.98 14.76 18.88
CA VAL A 303 10.73 14.94 18.14
C VAL A 303 9.91 16.10 18.71
N ARG A 304 9.77 16.20 20.03
CA ARG A 304 9.06 17.31 20.68
C ARG A 304 9.69 18.66 20.33
N GLU A 305 11.02 18.75 20.38
CA GLU A 305 11.75 19.96 19.98
C GLU A 305 11.58 20.29 18.50
N TRP A 306 11.56 19.28 17.64
CA TRP A 306 11.35 19.45 16.21
C TRP A 306 9.97 20.05 15.92
N PHE A 307 8.89 19.54 16.52
CA PHE A 307 7.54 20.13 16.33
C PHE A 307 7.40 21.54 16.90
N LYS A 308 8.15 21.89 17.96
CA LYS A 308 8.21 23.27 18.47
C LYS A 308 8.82 24.24 17.44
N LYS A 309 9.86 23.79 16.72
CA LYS A 309 10.57 24.57 15.69
C LYS A 309 9.82 24.57 14.34
N ASN A 310 9.15 23.48 14.00
CA ASN A 310 8.48 23.26 12.72
C ASN A 310 6.96 23.27 12.88
N LYS A 311 6.39 24.42 13.24
CA LYS A 311 4.94 24.58 13.38
C LYS A 311 4.18 24.38 12.06
N GLU A 312 4.83 24.65 10.94
CA GLU A 312 4.29 24.47 9.58
C GLU A 312 4.77 23.15 8.96
N TYR A 313 4.66 22.05 9.71
CA TYR A 313 5.03 20.72 9.22
C TYR A 313 4.07 20.25 8.11
N THR A 314 4.60 19.46 7.18
CA THR A 314 3.83 18.91 6.06
C THR A 314 3.41 17.48 6.36
N ILE A 315 2.13 17.17 6.15
CA ILE A 315 1.58 15.81 6.25
C ILE A 315 1.62 15.17 4.85
N LEU A 316 2.26 14.01 4.74
CA LEU A 316 2.31 13.21 3.53
C LEU A 316 0.92 12.61 3.26
N LYS A 317 0.34 12.91 2.08
CA LYS A 317 -0.98 12.39 1.66
C LYS A 317 -0.88 11.22 0.66
N SER A 318 0.31 10.92 0.14
CA SER A 318 0.55 10.00 -0.98
C SER A 318 0.58 8.52 -0.60
N ASN A 319 0.87 8.20 0.66
CA ASN A 319 0.79 6.84 1.22
C ASN A 319 -0.54 6.62 1.94
N TYR A 320 -0.97 5.36 2.02
CA TYR A 320 -2.14 4.95 2.78
C TYR A 320 -1.98 5.34 4.25
#